data_AF-W2Z8B4-F1
#
_entry.id   AF-W2Z8B4-F1
#
_cell.length_a   1.000
_cell.length_b   1.000
_cell.length_c   1.000
_cell.angle_alpha   90.00
_cell.angle_beta   90.00
_cell.angle_gamma   90.00
#
_symmetry.space_group_name_H-M   'P 1'
#
loop_
_entity.id
_entity.type
_entity.pdbx_description
1 polymer ?
#
loop_
_entity_poly.entity_id
_entity_poly.type
_entity_poly.pdbx_seq_one_letter_code
_entity_poly.pdbx_strand_id
1 'polypeptide(L)'
;MVKGEVKVAYQGMPGAYSEKATRQLLGSSTNVVAVGYPSFEEAFLAVEREEAEFGVLPIENSLGGSIHANYDLLLKFDLHIVGEYDLRVEHSLLALPGVKKSDIKTVISHPQALAQCANTIASMGAKPRAEYDTAGSAKMLADNQWKDTAAVASDLAAEYYGLQVLQRNIEDDAGNFTRFLLLSRKGLDAKADTEFKTSLVFSFMDSNEKGQLYKALSAFSLRDIDMSKIESRPWGHTAEQQYQDSVQSEDFSLSAESVRRKYSYLFYVDLIGHQTDENIINALRHLREFCKFVRVLGSYPTKGKLLGDVRKTLEAVGAYQANPITASPAIAPQPKAERLNIGIYGFGNFGQFLAKTMAKTHEVRATSRTDYSTVATELGCKYYSSATQLEQFFDGLDVLLLGVSILSFESVLSKIPKHLLENVVIVDVLSVKTHPKQIMLRDLPQSASILCTHPMFGPESGKYSWRGLPMMYEKVRILSGEHNHVMDNFLRIFETEQCRMLEMTCESHDEYAASSQFLTHLTGRILSVQGVKNTPIDTRGFKNLVRLVEDTCKDSFDLFQGLYKFNPNSEQQIQKFRESLDEVTQKLGNKPATKSAIHQDAPMAEKYPQNPLLGKIAASKTV
;
A
#
# COMPACT_ATOMS: atom_id res chain seq x y z
N MET A 1 -3.18 39.97 14.81
CA MET A 1 -2.14 39.32 15.64
C MET A 1 -1.65 38.12 14.83
N VAL A 2 -0.37 38.12 14.43
CA VAL A 2 0.20 36.99 13.69
C VAL A 2 0.37 35.85 14.69
N LYS A 3 -0.45 34.79 14.60
CA LYS A 3 -0.22 33.56 15.36
C LYS A 3 1.11 32.98 14.87
N GLY A 4 2.15 33.04 15.69
CA GLY A 4 3.49 32.59 15.32
C GLY A 4 3.64 31.07 15.22
N GLU A 5 2.68 30.31 15.77
CA GLU A 5 2.70 28.85 15.83
C GLU A 5 1.30 28.28 15.52
N VAL A 6 1.26 27.14 14.84
CA VAL A 6 0.07 26.31 14.59
C VAL A 6 0.19 25.07 15.46
N LYS A 7 -0.73 24.92 16.42
CA LYS A 7 -0.79 23.77 17.31
C LYS A 7 -1.68 22.69 16.73
N VAL A 8 -1.20 21.46 16.81
CA VAL A 8 -1.89 20.30 16.25
C VAL A 8 -2.02 19.23 17.32
N ALA A 9 -3.26 18.98 17.75
CA ALA A 9 -3.57 17.98 18.77
C ALA A 9 -3.45 16.56 18.21
N TYR A 10 -2.84 15.67 18.98
CA TYR A 10 -2.87 14.24 18.72
C TYR A 10 -2.99 13.47 20.05
N GLN A 11 -3.48 12.23 20.00
CA GLN A 11 -3.48 11.37 21.19
C GLN A 11 -2.16 10.61 21.29
N GLY A 12 -1.51 10.71 22.44
CA GLY A 12 -0.29 9.99 22.77
C GLY A 12 0.82 10.88 23.32
N MET A 13 1.99 10.27 23.46
CA MET A 13 3.22 10.92 23.93
C MET A 13 4.18 11.25 22.76
N PRO A 14 5.19 12.10 22.98
CA PRO A 14 6.22 12.37 21.99
C PRO A 14 6.87 11.07 21.47
N GLY A 15 6.99 10.96 20.15
CA GLY A 15 7.42 9.73 19.47
C GLY A 15 6.29 8.76 19.11
N ALA A 16 5.03 9.05 19.46
CA ALA A 16 3.91 8.23 19.02
C ALA A 16 3.72 8.27 17.49
N TYR A 17 3.11 7.23 16.93
CA TYR A 17 2.78 7.19 15.50
C TYR A 17 1.84 8.33 15.07
N SER A 18 0.94 8.77 15.95
CA SER A 18 0.09 9.94 15.71
C SER A 18 0.90 11.22 15.53
N GLU A 19 1.98 11.41 16.30
CA GLU A 19 2.87 12.56 16.11
C GLU A 19 3.64 12.46 14.79
N LYS A 20 4.13 11.25 14.46
CA LYS A 20 4.80 11.00 13.18
C LYS A 20 3.88 11.31 12.00
N ALA A 21 2.61 10.90 12.06
CA ALA A 21 1.59 11.25 11.06
C ALA A 21 1.39 12.77 10.96
N THR A 22 1.29 13.47 12.08
CA THR A 22 1.17 14.94 12.12
C THR A 22 2.33 15.62 11.39
N ARG A 23 3.58 15.24 11.71
CA ARG A 23 4.78 15.83 11.10
C ARG A 23 4.90 15.54 9.61
N GLN A 24 4.51 14.34 9.17
CA GLN A 24 4.56 13.96 7.76
C GLN A 24 3.43 14.58 6.93
N LEU A 25 2.26 14.78 7.54
CA LEU A 25 1.12 15.41 6.87
C LEU A 25 1.27 16.93 6.75
N LEU A 26 1.70 17.61 7.81
CA LEU A 26 1.69 19.08 7.90
C LEU A 26 3.07 19.72 7.67
N GLY A 27 4.12 18.90 7.52
CA GLY A 27 5.50 19.35 7.38
C GLY A 27 6.22 19.54 8.74
N SER A 28 7.54 19.61 8.69
CA SER A 28 8.42 19.67 9.88
C SER A 28 8.93 21.08 10.22
N SER A 29 8.17 22.12 9.85
CA SER A 29 8.55 23.49 10.19
C SER A 29 8.47 23.71 11.69
N THR A 30 9.37 24.54 12.23
CA THR A 30 9.42 24.89 13.65
C THR A 30 8.13 25.53 14.16
N ASN A 31 7.31 26.04 13.26
CA ASN A 31 6.08 26.75 13.60
C ASN A 31 4.83 25.85 13.57
N VAL A 32 4.98 24.53 13.32
CA VAL A 32 3.91 23.54 13.54
C VAL A 32 4.29 22.70 14.75
N VAL A 33 3.51 22.85 15.82
CA VAL A 33 3.77 22.23 17.12
C VAL A 33 2.76 21.12 17.34
N ALA A 34 3.22 19.87 17.28
CA ALA A 34 2.40 18.72 17.64
C ALA A 34 2.28 18.63 19.17
N VAL A 35 1.05 18.67 19.69
CA VAL A 35 0.76 18.62 21.12
C VAL A 35 0.06 17.32 21.46
N GLY A 36 0.69 16.51 22.32
CA GLY A 36 0.16 15.22 22.74
C GLY A 36 -0.83 15.35 23.89
N TYR A 37 -1.95 14.65 23.79
CA TYR A 37 -3.00 14.55 24.81
C TYR A 37 -3.16 13.10 25.28
N PRO A 38 -3.54 12.86 26.54
CA PRO A 38 -3.60 11.52 27.12
C PRO A 38 -4.74 10.67 26.53
N SER A 39 -5.83 11.28 26.08
CA SER A 39 -6.98 10.59 25.49
C SER A 39 -7.41 11.18 24.14
N PHE A 40 -8.14 10.40 23.34
CA PHE A 40 -8.71 10.91 22.09
C PHE A 40 -9.70 12.04 22.35
N GLU A 41 -10.55 11.90 23.38
CA GLU A 41 -11.53 12.93 23.73
C GLU A 41 -10.88 14.27 24.09
N GLU A 42 -9.76 14.26 24.83
CA GLU A 42 -9.01 15.49 25.13
C GLU A 42 -8.41 16.13 23.87
N ALA A 43 -7.93 15.33 22.92
CA ALA A 43 -7.45 15.85 21.64
C ALA A 43 -8.58 16.50 20.83
N PHE A 44 -9.80 15.95 20.86
CA PHE A 44 -10.98 16.57 20.23
C PHE A 44 -11.37 17.87 20.95
N LEU A 45 -11.41 17.87 22.28
CA LEU A 45 -11.71 19.06 23.09
C LEU A 45 -10.72 20.19 22.85
N ALA A 46 -9.43 19.87 22.69
CA ALA A 46 -8.40 20.87 22.39
C ALA A 46 -8.67 21.61 21.08
N VAL A 47 -9.15 20.89 20.05
CA VAL A 47 -9.52 21.50 18.76
C VAL A 47 -10.82 22.29 18.91
N GLU A 48 -11.81 21.78 19.63
CA GLU A 48 -13.09 22.48 19.86
C GLU A 48 -12.90 23.78 20.64
N ARG A 49 -12.07 23.77 21.69
CA ARG A 49 -11.78 24.92 22.59
C ARG A 49 -10.76 25.91 22.04
N GLU A 50 -10.31 25.71 20.80
CA GLU A 50 -9.28 26.53 20.15
C GLU A 50 -7.90 26.52 20.82
N GLU A 51 -7.64 25.51 21.66
CA GLU A 51 -6.31 25.26 22.24
C GLU A 51 -5.34 24.72 21.17
N ALA A 52 -5.89 24.02 20.16
CA ALA A 52 -5.22 23.61 18.93
C ALA A 52 -6.01 24.07 17.69
N GLU A 53 -5.29 24.38 16.61
CA GLU A 53 -5.89 24.73 15.32
C GLU A 53 -6.45 23.48 14.61
N PHE A 54 -5.74 22.36 14.69
CA PHE A 54 -6.09 21.11 14.03
C PHE A 54 -5.92 19.90 14.95
N GLY A 55 -6.58 18.80 14.62
CA GLY A 55 -6.36 17.49 15.25
C GLY A 55 -5.96 16.44 14.22
N VAL A 56 -4.98 15.59 14.53
CA VAL A 56 -4.62 14.42 13.70
C VAL A 56 -4.93 13.14 14.46
N LEU A 57 -5.97 12.42 14.02
CA LEU A 57 -6.54 11.29 14.75
C LEU A 57 -6.60 10.03 13.88
N PRO A 58 -6.17 8.86 14.38
CA PRO A 58 -6.25 7.62 13.64
C PRO A 58 -7.70 7.12 13.57
N ILE A 59 -8.15 6.64 12.42
CA ILE A 59 -9.53 6.16 12.24
C ILE A 59 -9.62 4.67 11.89
N GLU A 60 -8.57 4.13 11.28
CA GLU A 60 -8.54 2.74 10.82
C GLU A 60 -7.09 2.24 10.74
N ASN A 61 -6.87 1.00 11.12
CA ASN A 61 -5.61 0.29 10.92
C ASN A 61 -5.86 -0.98 10.09
N SER A 62 -5.02 -1.23 9.11
CA SER A 62 -5.10 -2.40 8.21
C SER A 62 -5.11 -3.76 8.92
N LEU A 63 -4.47 -3.88 10.09
CA LEU A 63 -4.42 -5.12 10.87
C LEU A 63 -5.45 -5.14 12.01
N GLY A 64 -5.72 -3.98 12.62
CA GLY A 64 -6.62 -3.83 13.78
C GLY A 64 -8.07 -3.47 13.45
N GLY A 65 -8.36 -3.09 12.20
CA GLY A 65 -9.64 -2.58 11.77
C GLY A 65 -9.90 -1.14 12.22
N SER A 66 -11.18 -0.77 12.28
CA SER A 66 -11.63 0.58 12.62
C SER A 66 -11.50 0.91 14.10
N ILE A 67 -11.11 2.16 14.39
CA ILE A 67 -11.00 2.70 15.74
C ILE A 67 -12.33 3.37 16.09
N HIS A 68 -13.28 2.56 16.54
CA HIS A 68 -14.67 2.97 16.81
C HIS A 68 -14.80 4.15 17.78
N ALA A 69 -13.90 4.28 18.75
CA ALA A 69 -13.89 5.41 19.68
C ALA A 69 -13.79 6.77 18.94
N ASN A 70 -12.97 6.86 17.90
CA ASN A 70 -12.80 8.11 17.15
C ASN A 70 -13.98 8.40 16.21
N TYR A 71 -14.66 7.36 15.73
CA TYR A 71 -15.93 7.51 15.01
C TYR A 71 -17.06 8.06 15.91
N ASP A 72 -17.10 7.65 17.18
CA ASP A 72 -18.06 8.18 18.15
C ASP A 72 -17.75 9.64 18.50
N LEU A 73 -16.48 9.98 18.67
CA LEU A 73 -16.05 11.35 18.94
C LEU A 73 -16.34 12.28 17.74
N LEU A 74 -16.15 11.80 16.51
CA LEU A 74 -16.58 12.55 15.31
C LEU A 74 -18.09 12.83 15.29
N LEU A 75 -18.90 11.93 15.84
CA LEU A 75 -20.33 12.16 15.99
C LEU A 75 -20.66 13.13 17.13
N LYS A 76 -19.92 13.08 18.24
CA LYS A 76 -20.13 13.92 19.41
C LYS A 76 -19.72 15.38 19.20
N PHE A 77 -18.58 15.61 18.55
CA PHE A 77 -18.01 16.93 18.36
C PHE A 77 -18.37 17.51 17.00
N ASP A 78 -18.55 18.83 16.93
CA ASP A 78 -18.78 19.52 15.65
C ASP A 78 -17.47 19.89 14.94
N LEU A 79 -16.70 18.86 14.61
CA LEU A 79 -15.47 18.97 13.84
C LEU A 79 -15.65 18.37 12.45
N HIS A 80 -14.95 18.95 11.48
CA HIS A 80 -14.96 18.54 10.10
C HIS A 80 -13.65 17.90 9.70
N ILE A 81 -13.75 16.85 8.88
CA ILE A 81 -12.59 16.24 8.23
C ILE A 81 -12.15 17.14 7.07
N VAL A 82 -10.90 17.60 7.13
CA VAL A 82 -10.30 18.53 6.16
C VAL A 82 -9.07 17.94 5.47
N GLY A 83 -8.72 16.69 5.78
CA GLY A 83 -7.64 15.95 5.12
C GLY A 83 -7.51 14.53 5.66
N GLU A 84 -6.74 13.71 4.97
CA GLU A 84 -6.40 12.34 5.40
C GLU A 84 -4.94 12.01 5.12
N TYR A 85 -4.37 11.08 5.88
CA TYR A 85 -3.02 10.59 5.71
C TYR A 85 -2.88 9.11 6.05
N ASP A 86 -2.35 8.30 5.15
CA ASP A 86 -2.03 6.90 5.41
C ASP A 86 -0.58 6.78 5.84
N LEU A 87 -0.35 6.52 7.13
CA LEU A 87 0.99 6.29 7.67
C LEU A 87 1.30 4.79 7.62
N ARG A 88 2.45 4.44 7.04
CA ARG A 88 3.04 3.10 7.18
C ARG A 88 3.65 2.97 8.57
N VAL A 89 3.16 1.98 9.33
CA VAL A 89 3.64 1.70 10.69
C VAL A 89 4.87 0.80 10.60
N GLU A 90 6.03 1.40 10.77
CA GLU A 90 7.33 0.72 10.75
C GLU A 90 7.86 0.58 12.18
N HIS A 91 7.90 -0.65 12.69
CA HIS A 91 8.37 -0.91 14.05
C HIS A 91 9.90 -0.98 14.06
N SER A 92 10.52 -0.27 15.01
CA SER A 92 11.96 -0.27 15.22
C SER A 92 12.30 -0.91 16.56
N LEU A 93 13.36 -1.73 16.57
CA LEU A 93 13.95 -2.27 17.79
C LEU A 93 14.94 -1.26 18.37
N LEU A 94 14.61 -0.70 19.53
CA LEU A 94 15.36 0.36 20.19
C LEU A 94 16.10 -0.18 21.41
N ALA A 95 17.34 0.25 21.60
CA ALA A 95 18.16 -0.06 22.78
C ALA A 95 18.93 1.19 23.23
N LEU A 96 19.55 1.13 24.41
CA LEU A 96 20.48 2.18 24.81
C LEU A 96 21.71 2.21 23.90
N PRO A 97 22.33 3.38 23.68
CA PRO A 97 23.56 3.49 22.91
C PRO A 97 24.64 2.52 23.38
N GLY A 98 25.18 1.73 22.44
CA GLY A 98 26.25 0.77 22.70
C GLY A 98 25.80 -0.62 23.15
N VAL A 99 24.52 -0.84 23.40
CA VAL A 99 23.96 -2.18 23.65
C VAL A 99 23.91 -2.97 22.35
N LYS A 100 24.38 -4.23 22.36
CA LYS A 100 24.31 -5.10 21.18
C LYS A 100 23.03 -5.92 21.20
N LYS A 101 22.58 -6.35 20.02
CA LYS A 101 21.41 -7.22 19.88
C LYS A 101 21.54 -8.53 20.68
N SER A 102 22.76 -9.04 20.88
CA SER A 102 23.06 -10.22 21.71
C SER A 102 22.81 -10.04 23.21
N ASP A 103 22.79 -8.80 23.69
CA ASP A 103 22.67 -8.51 25.12
C ASP A 103 21.19 -8.46 25.57
N ILE A 104 20.26 -8.44 24.61
CA ILE A 104 18.82 -8.27 24.83
C ILE A 104 18.17 -9.57 25.28
N LYS A 105 17.53 -9.53 26.44
CA LYS A 105 16.75 -10.63 27.04
C LYS A 105 15.26 -10.35 27.08
N THR A 106 14.87 -9.08 27.13
CA THR A 106 13.48 -8.65 27.25
C THR A 106 13.16 -7.62 26.17
N VAL A 107 11.98 -7.70 25.59
CA VAL A 107 11.47 -6.69 24.63
C VAL A 107 10.16 -6.13 25.15
N ILE A 108 10.09 -4.80 25.33
CA ILE A 108 8.92 -4.09 25.84
C ILE A 108 8.20 -3.31 24.74
N SER A 109 6.87 -3.34 24.74
CA SER A 109 6.01 -2.50 23.90
C SER A 109 4.53 -2.66 24.24
N HIS A 110 3.66 -1.94 23.54
CA HIS A 110 2.22 -2.20 23.53
C HIS A 110 1.94 -3.65 23.07
N PRO A 111 0.96 -4.38 23.65
CA PRO A 111 0.62 -5.76 23.27
C PRO A 111 0.47 -5.98 21.76
N GLN A 112 -0.18 -5.03 21.07
CA GLN A 112 -0.38 -5.12 19.62
C GLN A 112 0.93 -5.02 18.83
N ALA A 113 1.86 -4.15 19.26
CA ALA A 113 3.16 -4.01 18.62
C ALA A 113 4.05 -5.24 18.86
N LEU A 114 4.00 -5.82 20.07
CA LEU A 114 4.67 -7.09 20.38
C LEU A 114 4.15 -8.24 19.52
N ALA A 115 2.83 -8.34 19.37
CA ALA A 115 2.20 -9.36 18.53
C ALA A 115 2.56 -9.20 17.05
N GLN A 116 2.71 -7.96 16.59
CA GLN A 116 3.14 -7.64 15.22
C GLN A 116 4.63 -7.86 14.96
N CYS A 117 5.46 -8.09 15.99
CA CYS A 117 6.90 -8.32 15.84
C CYS A 117 7.33 -9.66 16.46
N ALA A 118 6.39 -10.61 16.56
CA ALA A 118 6.57 -11.83 17.34
C ALA A 118 7.68 -12.71 16.77
N ASN A 119 7.81 -12.81 15.44
CA ASN A 119 8.87 -13.63 14.83
C ASN A 119 10.25 -13.05 15.10
N THR A 120 10.41 -11.73 14.98
CA THR A 120 11.69 -11.07 15.28
C THR A 120 12.07 -11.25 16.75
N ILE A 121 11.13 -11.05 17.67
CA ILE A 121 11.37 -11.21 19.12
C ILE A 121 11.75 -12.67 19.44
N ALA A 122 11.03 -13.64 18.87
CA ALA A 122 11.31 -15.06 19.06
C ALA A 122 12.68 -15.47 18.50
N SER A 123 13.07 -14.95 17.32
CA SER A 123 14.38 -15.22 16.70
C SER A 123 15.57 -14.76 17.54
N MET A 124 15.36 -13.77 18.42
CA MET A 124 16.37 -13.28 19.35
C MET A 124 16.43 -14.08 20.66
N GLY A 125 15.46 -14.97 20.91
CA GLY A 125 15.29 -15.62 22.20
C GLY A 125 14.88 -14.67 23.33
N ALA A 126 14.39 -13.46 22.99
CA ALA A 126 13.98 -12.46 23.96
C ALA A 126 12.53 -12.68 24.42
N LYS A 127 12.21 -12.28 25.65
CA LYS A 127 10.86 -12.40 26.21
C LYS A 127 10.06 -11.11 25.99
N PRO A 128 8.87 -11.17 25.37
CA PRO A 128 8.00 -9.99 25.26
C PRO A 128 7.42 -9.62 26.62
N ARG A 129 7.39 -8.32 26.94
CA ARG A 129 6.74 -7.77 28.14
C ARG A 129 5.84 -6.60 27.73
N ALA A 130 4.54 -6.78 27.94
CA ALA A 130 3.54 -5.79 27.57
C ALA A 130 3.65 -4.53 28.45
N GLU A 131 3.53 -3.38 27.81
CA GLU A 131 3.47 -2.05 28.41
C GLU A 131 2.28 -1.27 27.85
N TYR A 132 1.97 -0.12 28.45
CA TYR A 132 0.78 0.65 28.11
C TYR A 132 0.81 1.23 26.68
N ASP A 133 1.97 1.68 26.20
CA ASP A 133 2.08 2.29 24.88
C ASP A 133 3.51 2.15 24.29
N THR A 134 3.64 2.35 22.98
CA THR A 134 4.90 2.14 22.25
C THR A 134 5.95 3.22 22.55
N ALA A 135 5.57 4.50 22.55
CA ALA A 135 6.49 5.61 22.81
C ALA A 135 6.94 5.65 24.29
N GLY A 136 6.03 5.32 25.20
CA GLY A 136 6.23 5.15 26.64
C GLY A 136 7.12 3.97 26.95
N SER A 137 7.09 2.91 26.14
CA SER A 137 8.07 1.83 26.25
C SER A 137 9.49 2.32 25.92
N ALA A 138 9.65 3.16 24.90
CA ALA A 138 10.94 3.79 24.58
C ALA A 138 11.37 4.75 25.70
N LYS A 139 10.46 5.60 26.20
CA LYS A 139 10.74 6.47 27.35
C LYS A 139 11.18 5.69 28.57
N MET A 140 10.46 4.63 28.93
CA MET A 140 10.76 3.81 30.10
C MET A 140 12.10 3.10 29.96
N LEU A 141 12.45 2.61 28.77
CA LEU A 141 13.78 2.08 28.48
C LEU A 141 14.88 3.12 28.75
N ALA A 142 14.68 4.36 28.28
CA ALA A 142 15.61 5.46 28.49
C ALA A 142 15.71 5.87 29.97
N ASP A 143 14.58 6.03 30.66
CA ASP A 143 14.55 6.48 32.06
C ASP A 143 15.22 5.46 33.00
N ASN A 144 14.98 4.16 32.76
CA ASN A 144 15.48 3.10 33.64
C ASN A 144 16.90 2.61 33.28
N GLN A 145 17.45 3.04 32.14
CA GLN A 145 18.81 2.67 31.70
C GLN A 145 19.05 1.15 31.65
N TRP A 146 18.03 0.37 31.23
CA TRP A 146 18.15 -1.09 31.10
C TRP A 146 19.00 -1.49 29.90
N LYS A 147 20.06 -2.26 30.16
CA LYS A 147 21.00 -2.75 29.13
C LYS A 147 20.66 -4.12 28.56
N ASP A 148 19.80 -4.87 29.24
CA ASP A 148 19.32 -6.19 28.83
C ASP A 148 17.92 -6.16 28.19
N THR A 149 17.40 -4.95 27.96
CA THR A 149 16.03 -4.73 27.48
C THR A 149 16.06 -3.85 26.23
N ALA A 150 15.20 -4.19 25.26
CA ALA A 150 14.93 -3.35 24.10
C ALA A 150 13.45 -2.95 24.06
N ALA A 151 13.13 -1.86 23.37
CA ALA A 151 11.76 -1.41 23.16
C ALA A 151 11.38 -1.55 21.68
N VAL A 152 10.13 -1.91 21.39
CA VAL A 152 9.56 -1.75 20.05
C VAL A 152 8.77 -0.45 20.00
N ALA A 153 9.21 0.48 19.16
CA ALA A 153 8.55 1.77 18.99
C ALA A 153 8.84 2.36 17.61
N SER A 154 8.35 3.57 17.36
CA SER A 154 8.73 4.33 16.17
C SER A 154 10.21 4.73 16.23
N ASP A 155 10.81 4.98 15.08
CA ASP A 155 12.13 5.62 14.99
C ASP A 155 12.14 7.05 15.57
N LEU A 156 11.03 7.79 15.45
CA LEU A 156 10.87 9.11 16.06
C LEU A 156 11.00 9.05 17.60
N ALA A 157 10.50 8.00 18.24
CA ALA A 157 10.69 7.81 19.67
C ALA A 157 12.18 7.60 20.04
N ALA A 158 12.96 6.98 19.16
CA ALA A 158 14.39 6.82 19.38
C ALA A 158 15.12 8.17 19.42
N GLU A 159 14.77 9.08 18.52
CA GLU A 159 15.32 10.44 18.48
C GLU A 159 14.99 11.22 19.76
N TYR A 160 13.73 11.17 20.19
CA TYR A 160 13.27 11.87 21.40
C TYR A 160 13.96 11.42 22.68
N TYR A 161 14.21 10.13 22.80
CA TYR A 161 14.71 9.52 24.03
C TYR A 161 16.20 9.15 23.96
N GLY A 162 16.92 9.58 22.91
CA GLY A 162 18.35 9.35 22.74
C GLY A 162 18.73 7.86 22.64
N LEU A 163 17.85 7.05 22.05
CA LEU A 163 18.02 5.61 21.91
C LEU A 163 18.67 5.26 20.57
N GLN A 164 19.37 4.13 20.54
CA GLN A 164 19.92 3.54 19.34
C GLN A 164 18.89 2.63 18.68
N VAL A 165 18.68 2.82 17.37
CA VAL A 165 17.93 1.87 16.54
C VAL A 165 18.84 0.69 16.19
N LEU A 166 18.57 -0.49 16.76
CA LEU A 166 19.31 -1.72 16.47
C LEU A 166 18.88 -2.36 15.16
N GLN A 167 17.59 -2.28 14.85
CA GLN A 167 17.01 -2.80 13.61
C GLN A 167 15.73 -2.05 13.29
N ARG A 168 15.54 -1.68 12.03
CA ARG A 168 14.32 -1.08 11.48
C ARG A 168 13.45 -2.16 10.84
N ASN A 169 12.16 -1.88 10.70
CA ASN A 169 11.19 -2.73 10.01
C ASN A 169 11.16 -4.16 10.57
N ILE A 170 10.98 -4.28 11.90
CA ILE A 170 10.97 -5.58 12.60
C ILE A 170 9.57 -6.22 12.66
N GLU A 171 8.56 -5.54 12.12
CA GLU A 171 7.22 -6.08 11.98
C GLU A 171 7.17 -7.32 11.06
N ASP A 172 6.29 -8.24 11.40
CA ASP A 172 6.07 -9.49 10.68
C ASP A 172 5.31 -9.25 9.35
N ASP A 173 4.49 -8.20 9.28
CA ASP A 173 3.74 -7.79 8.09
C ASP A 173 4.08 -6.35 7.68
N ALA A 174 4.72 -6.21 6.53
CA ALA A 174 5.11 -4.92 5.95
C ALA A 174 3.92 -4.07 5.45
N GLY A 175 2.72 -4.65 5.38
CA GLY A 175 1.46 -4.04 4.96
C GLY A 175 0.69 -3.32 6.07
N ASN A 176 1.32 -3.01 7.20
CA ASN A 176 0.69 -2.32 8.32
C ASN A 176 0.55 -0.80 8.07
N PHE A 177 -0.63 -0.37 7.65
CA PHE A 177 -0.99 1.04 7.51
C PHE A 177 -2.03 1.47 8.53
N THR A 178 -1.91 2.71 9.00
CA THR A 178 -2.92 3.41 9.80
C THR A 178 -3.36 4.66 9.07
N ARG A 179 -4.66 4.79 8.83
CA ARG A 179 -5.27 5.98 8.24
C ARG A 179 -5.57 7.00 9.33
N PHE A 180 -5.08 8.22 9.14
CA PHE A 180 -5.30 9.37 10.00
C PHE A 180 -6.19 10.40 9.30
N LEU A 181 -7.01 11.09 10.08
CA LEU A 181 -7.84 12.20 9.63
C LEU A 181 -7.33 13.50 10.24
N LEU A 182 -7.29 14.54 9.42
CA LEU A 182 -7.05 15.92 9.86
C LEU A 182 -8.40 16.59 10.14
N LEU A 183 -8.58 17.05 11.37
CA LEU A 183 -9.82 17.64 11.87
C LEU A 183 -9.66 19.14 12.10
N SER A 184 -10.73 19.88 11.84
CA SER A 184 -10.82 21.34 11.98
C SER A 184 -12.23 21.73 12.42
N ARG A 185 -12.37 22.88 13.10
CA ARG A 185 -13.69 23.47 13.44
C ARG A 185 -14.47 23.93 12.21
N LYS A 186 -13.78 24.24 11.10
CA LYS A 186 -14.40 24.66 9.83
C LYS A 186 -14.09 23.63 8.74
N GLY A 187 -15.12 23.28 7.97
CA GLY A 187 -14.98 22.47 6.76
C GLY A 187 -14.21 23.19 5.65
N LEU A 188 -13.95 22.47 4.56
CA LEU A 188 -13.35 23.04 3.35
C LEU A 188 -14.46 23.52 2.40
N ASP A 189 -14.41 24.80 2.03
CA ASP A 189 -15.32 25.38 1.03
C ASP A 189 -14.78 25.30 -0.41
N ALA A 190 -13.47 25.07 -0.57
CA ALA A 190 -12.79 25.17 -1.85
C ALA A 190 -12.85 23.85 -2.65
N LYS A 191 -13.51 23.88 -3.81
CA LYS A 191 -13.24 22.89 -4.87
C LYS A 191 -11.89 23.21 -5.52
N ALA A 192 -11.05 22.19 -5.66
CA ALA A 192 -9.84 22.24 -6.46
C ALA A 192 -9.87 21.10 -7.48
N ASP A 193 -9.07 21.19 -8.54
CA ASP A 193 -8.90 20.13 -9.53
C ASP A 193 -8.06 18.98 -8.94
N THR A 194 -8.66 18.26 -8.00
CA THR A 194 -8.11 17.06 -7.36
C THR A 194 -9.27 16.15 -6.99
N GLU A 195 -8.97 14.87 -6.83
CA GLU A 195 -9.95 13.92 -6.32
C GLU A 195 -10.29 14.25 -4.86
N PHE A 196 -11.59 14.26 -4.56
CA PHE A 196 -12.14 14.46 -3.22
C PHE A 196 -12.75 13.18 -2.70
N LYS A 197 -12.85 13.12 -1.38
CA LYS A 197 -13.62 12.14 -0.65
C LYS A 197 -14.60 12.86 0.26
N THR A 198 -15.82 12.36 0.33
CA THR A 198 -16.86 12.84 1.24
C THR A 198 -17.20 11.74 2.23
N SER A 199 -16.85 11.93 3.49
CA SER A 199 -17.20 11.03 4.57
C SER A 199 -18.55 11.41 5.17
N LEU A 200 -19.41 10.43 5.35
CA LEU A 200 -20.74 10.62 5.92
C LEU A 200 -21.09 9.49 6.89
N VAL A 201 -22.03 9.79 7.77
CA VAL A 201 -22.61 8.84 8.70
C VAL A 201 -24.12 8.97 8.68
N PHE A 202 -24.82 7.85 8.67
CA PHE A 202 -26.28 7.83 8.71
C PHE A 202 -26.83 6.67 9.52
N SER A 203 -28.09 6.82 9.91
CA SER A 203 -28.88 5.79 10.58
C SER A 203 -30.29 5.75 9.97
N PHE A 204 -30.94 4.58 9.97
CA PHE A 204 -32.30 4.43 9.44
C PHE A 204 -33.37 4.76 10.49
N MET A 205 -34.55 5.21 10.04
CA MET A 205 -35.70 5.47 10.93
C MET A 205 -36.18 4.18 11.62
N ASP A 206 -36.20 3.07 10.89
CA ASP A 206 -36.62 1.76 11.37
C ASP A 206 -35.51 0.73 11.15
N SER A 207 -34.68 0.47 12.15
CA SER A 207 -33.42 -0.31 12.07
C SER A 207 -33.52 -1.79 11.63
N ASN A 208 -34.67 -2.27 11.15
CA ASN A 208 -34.90 -3.70 10.86
C ASN A 208 -35.83 -4.00 9.66
N GLU A 209 -36.10 -3.04 8.77
CA GLU A 209 -36.80 -3.35 7.51
C GLU A 209 -35.81 -4.02 6.53
N LYS A 210 -36.22 -5.13 5.91
CA LYS A 210 -35.36 -5.89 4.99
C LYS A 210 -34.95 -5.02 3.80
N GLY A 211 -33.64 -4.95 3.53
CA GLY A 211 -33.09 -4.28 2.35
C GLY A 211 -32.89 -2.77 2.46
N GLN A 212 -33.01 -2.16 3.65
CA GLN A 212 -32.76 -0.72 3.82
C GLN A 212 -31.36 -0.29 3.41
N LEU A 213 -30.33 -1.08 3.75
CA LEU A 213 -28.98 -0.78 3.29
C LEU A 213 -28.89 -0.81 1.77
N TYR A 214 -29.54 -1.76 1.10
CA TYR A 214 -29.59 -1.79 -0.36
C TYR A 214 -30.28 -0.53 -0.92
N LYS A 215 -31.39 -0.07 -0.34
CA LYS A 215 -32.04 1.19 -0.72
C LYS A 215 -31.08 2.38 -0.56
N ALA A 216 -30.36 2.47 0.56
CA ALA A 216 -29.33 3.51 0.77
C ALA A 216 -28.22 3.47 -0.28
N LEU A 217 -27.64 2.30 -0.53
CA LEU A 217 -26.54 2.14 -1.49
C LEU A 217 -27.01 2.33 -2.95
N SER A 218 -28.28 2.08 -3.24
CA SER A 218 -28.88 2.40 -4.55
C SER A 218 -28.87 3.91 -4.82
N ALA A 219 -28.96 4.75 -3.78
CA ALA A 219 -28.90 6.20 -3.94
C ALA A 219 -27.56 6.67 -4.52
N PHE A 220 -26.48 5.97 -4.18
CA PHE A 220 -25.12 6.24 -4.69
C PHE A 220 -24.87 5.56 -6.04
N SER A 221 -25.09 4.24 -6.11
CA SER A 221 -24.75 3.44 -7.30
C SER A 221 -25.55 3.82 -8.55
N LEU A 222 -26.83 4.22 -8.43
CA LEU A 222 -27.62 4.69 -9.57
C LEU A 222 -27.18 6.07 -10.10
N ARG A 223 -26.21 6.71 -9.44
CA ARG A 223 -25.66 8.03 -9.80
C ARG A 223 -24.17 7.96 -10.11
N ASP A 224 -23.64 6.75 -10.34
CA ASP A 224 -22.23 6.48 -10.62
C ASP A 224 -21.26 7.05 -9.57
N ILE A 225 -21.69 7.04 -8.30
CA ILE A 225 -20.85 7.48 -7.17
C ILE A 225 -20.12 6.26 -6.61
N ASP A 226 -18.80 6.30 -6.62
CA ASP A 226 -17.95 5.25 -6.07
C ASP A 226 -17.85 5.36 -4.53
N MET A 227 -17.76 4.21 -3.87
CA MET A 227 -17.67 4.10 -2.42
C MET A 227 -16.35 3.43 -2.03
N SER A 228 -15.48 4.16 -1.35
CA SER A 228 -14.19 3.62 -0.89
C SER A 228 -14.25 2.95 0.48
N LYS A 229 -15.32 3.21 1.26
CA LYS A 229 -15.53 2.60 2.58
C LYS A 229 -17.02 2.44 2.86
N ILE A 230 -17.38 1.33 3.48
CA ILE A 230 -18.67 1.14 4.16
C ILE A 230 -18.46 0.32 5.42
N GLU A 231 -19.01 0.79 6.53
CA GLU A 231 -18.94 0.08 7.80
C GLU A 231 -20.23 0.25 8.60
N SER A 232 -20.80 -0.87 9.06
CA SER A 232 -21.98 -0.89 9.91
C SER A 232 -21.61 -1.15 11.37
N ARG A 233 -22.20 -0.42 12.30
CA ARG A 233 -22.01 -0.62 13.74
C ARG A 233 -23.33 -0.47 14.52
N PRO A 234 -23.61 -1.30 15.53
CA PRO A 234 -24.71 -1.07 16.44
C PRO A 234 -24.54 0.24 17.23
N TRP A 235 -25.58 1.07 17.27
CA TRP A 235 -25.65 2.29 18.08
C TRP A 235 -26.33 1.98 19.41
N GLY A 236 -25.57 2.09 20.50
CA GLY A 236 -26.10 1.87 21.85
C GLY A 236 -26.88 3.08 22.36
N HIS A 237 -27.92 2.83 23.19
CA HIS A 237 -28.80 3.86 23.77
C HIS A 237 -28.07 5.04 24.44
N THR A 238 -26.96 4.77 25.13
CA THR A 238 -26.18 5.82 25.81
C THR A 238 -25.48 6.77 24.84
N ALA A 239 -24.96 6.25 23.72
CA ALA A 239 -24.33 7.07 22.68
C ALA A 239 -25.39 7.86 21.88
N GLU A 240 -26.61 7.33 21.77
CA GLU A 240 -27.75 8.02 21.15
C GLU A 240 -28.24 9.21 22.00
N GLN A 241 -28.34 9.04 23.32
CA GLN A 241 -28.68 10.13 24.25
C GLN A 241 -27.63 11.24 24.26
N GLN A 242 -26.33 10.90 24.32
CA GLN A 242 -25.25 11.88 24.31
C GLN A 242 -25.21 12.74 23.03
N TYR A 243 -25.52 12.16 21.87
CA TYR A 243 -25.63 12.90 20.62
C TYR A 243 -26.83 13.85 20.60
N GLN A 244 -27.96 13.45 21.19
CA GLN A 244 -29.15 14.31 21.31
C GLN A 244 -28.87 15.52 22.21
N ASP A 245 -28.14 15.33 23.30
CA ASP A 245 -27.77 16.42 24.22
C ASP A 245 -26.79 17.44 23.59
N SER A 246 -25.96 17.02 22.62
CA SER A 246 -24.98 17.89 21.95
C SER A 246 -25.56 18.73 20.80
N VAL A 247 -26.72 18.35 20.23
CA VAL A 247 -27.33 19.05 19.09
C VAL A 247 -28.48 19.93 19.58
N GLN A 248 -28.22 21.22 19.87
CA GLN A 248 -29.25 22.23 20.15
C GLN A 248 -30.01 22.66 18.88
N SER A 249 -30.70 21.75 18.18
CA SER A 249 -31.57 22.09 17.05
C SER A 249 -33.03 21.76 17.35
N GLU A 250 -33.91 22.74 17.16
CA GLU A 250 -35.37 22.70 17.48
C GLU A 250 -36.20 21.68 16.68
N ASP A 251 -35.61 20.90 15.76
CA ASP A 251 -36.33 19.97 14.89
C ASP A 251 -36.58 18.57 15.50
N PHE A 252 -36.20 18.33 16.76
CA PHE A 252 -36.24 17.00 17.36
C PHE A 252 -37.19 16.92 18.58
N SER A 253 -38.49 16.79 18.32
CA SER A 253 -39.43 16.31 19.34
C SER A 253 -39.75 14.83 19.11
N LEU A 254 -39.34 13.98 20.05
CA LEU A 254 -39.77 12.58 20.09
C LEU A 254 -41.00 12.46 20.99
N SER A 255 -42.12 12.01 20.41
CA SER A 255 -43.25 11.48 21.15
C SER A 255 -42.83 10.26 21.96
N ALA A 256 -43.32 10.16 23.19
CA ALA A 256 -42.96 9.19 24.24
C ALA A 256 -43.14 7.67 23.91
N GLU A 257 -43.43 7.29 22.67
CA GLU A 257 -43.67 5.90 22.24
C GLU A 257 -42.43 5.15 21.71
N SER A 258 -41.28 5.80 21.57
CA SER A 258 -40.03 5.21 21.03
C SER A 258 -39.21 4.38 22.04
N VAL A 259 -39.70 4.18 23.27
CA VAL A 259 -38.99 3.60 24.43
C VAL A 259 -38.76 2.06 24.37
N ARG A 260 -38.87 1.40 23.21
CA ARG A 260 -38.73 -0.09 23.14
C ARG A 260 -38.02 -0.64 21.89
N ARG A 261 -36.89 -0.08 21.46
CA ARG A 261 -36.11 -0.70 20.36
C ARG A 261 -34.70 -1.09 20.82
N LYS A 262 -34.35 -2.37 20.70
CA LYS A 262 -33.13 -2.98 21.27
C LYS A 262 -31.85 -2.72 20.46
N TYR A 263 -31.94 -2.45 19.15
CA TYR A 263 -30.78 -2.31 18.26
C TYR A 263 -31.04 -1.23 17.20
N SER A 264 -30.20 -0.19 17.17
CA SER A 264 -30.08 0.81 16.09
C SER A 264 -28.72 0.62 15.43
N TYR A 265 -28.54 1.03 14.17
CA TYR A 265 -27.25 0.93 13.47
C TYR A 265 -26.80 2.28 12.91
N LEU A 266 -25.50 2.51 12.95
CA LEU A 266 -24.78 3.56 12.25
C LEU A 266 -24.05 2.97 11.06
N PHE A 267 -24.06 3.71 9.95
CA PHE A 267 -23.31 3.38 8.75
C PHE A 267 -22.35 4.52 8.44
N TYR A 268 -21.06 4.23 8.48
CA TYR A 268 -20.00 5.15 8.04
C TYR A 268 -19.64 4.83 6.60
N VAL A 269 -19.66 5.84 5.74
CA VAL A 269 -19.42 5.70 4.31
C VAL A 269 -18.48 6.79 3.82
N ASP A 270 -17.53 6.39 2.99
CA ASP A 270 -16.68 7.31 2.22
C ASP A 270 -17.07 7.24 0.74
N LEU A 271 -17.50 8.37 0.19
CA LEU A 271 -17.83 8.54 -1.22
C LEU A 271 -16.65 9.20 -1.94
N ILE A 272 -16.36 8.79 -3.17
CA ILE A 272 -15.45 9.54 -4.05
C ILE A 272 -16.21 10.69 -4.70
N GLY A 273 -15.75 11.91 -4.47
CA GLY A 273 -16.34 13.17 -4.91
C GLY A 273 -16.57 14.17 -3.78
N HIS A 274 -17.01 15.37 -4.14
CA HIS A 274 -17.24 16.50 -3.23
C HIS A 274 -18.73 16.62 -2.86
N GLN A 275 -19.06 17.04 -1.63
CA GLN A 275 -20.45 17.23 -1.18
C GLN A 275 -21.29 18.22 -2.00
N THR A 276 -20.63 19.03 -2.84
CA THR A 276 -21.26 20.01 -3.72
C THR A 276 -21.26 19.56 -5.19
N ASP A 277 -20.90 18.31 -5.47
CA ASP A 277 -21.15 17.71 -6.78
C ASP A 277 -22.62 17.36 -6.91
N GLU A 278 -23.21 17.61 -8.09
CA GLU A 278 -24.65 17.49 -8.30
C GLU A 278 -25.16 16.07 -8.02
N ASN A 279 -24.39 15.05 -8.44
CA ASN A 279 -24.70 13.65 -8.17
C ASN A 279 -24.72 13.35 -6.66
N ILE A 280 -23.74 13.83 -5.90
CA ILE A 280 -23.65 13.65 -4.44
C ILE A 280 -24.75 14.43 -3.72
N ILE A 281 -25.03 15.68 -4.10
CA ILE A 281 -26.15 16.47 -3.55
C ILE A 281 -27.46 15.69 -3.72
N ASN A 282 -27.72 15.16 -4.92
CA ASN A 282 -28.93 14.42 -5.21
C ASN A 282 -28.98 13.07 -4.45
N ALA A 283 -27.83 12.40 -4.27
CA ALA A 283 -27.74 11.19 -3.48
C ALA A 283 -28.01 11.46 -1.99
N LEU A 284 -27.43 12.51 -1.42
CA LEU A 284 -27.65 12.94 -0.04
C LEU A 284 -29.09 13.37 0.20
N ARG A 285 -29.72 14.07 -0.76
CA ARG A 285 -31.14 14.42 -0.70
C ARG A 285 -32.00 13.16 -0.61
N HIS A 286 -31.77 12.20 -1.50
CA HIS A 286 -32.51 10.93 -1.50
C HIS A 286 -32.28 10.14 -0.21
N LEU A 287 -31.04 10.08 0.30
CA LEU A 287 -30.72 9.38 1.55
C LEU A 287 -31.47 9.98 2.75
N ARG A 288 -31.61 11.31 2.81
CA ARG A 288 -32.34 12.02 3.87
C ARG A 288 -33.85 11.73 3.87
N GLU A 289 -34.43 11.20 2.79
CA GLU A 289 -35.86 10.87 2.74
C GLU A 289 -36.22 9.64 3.59
N PHE A 290 -35.28 8.74 3.86
CA PHE A 290 -35.54 7.48 4.59
C PHE A 290 -34.57 7.19 5.74
N CYS A 291 -33.52 8.00 5.91
CA CYS A 291 -32.64 7.94 7.07
C CYS A 291 -33.18 8.82 8.21
N LYS A 292 -33.04 8.32 9.46
CA LYS A 292 -33.32 9.09 10.68
C LYS A 292 -32.46 10.35 10.74
N PHE A 293 -31.21 10.21 10.36
CA PHE A 293 -30.29 11.32 10.17
C PHE A 293 -29.22 10.96 9.16
N VAL A 294 -28.66 11.98 8.52
CA VAL A 294 -27.50 11.90 7.63
C VAL A 294 -26.59 13.08 7.99
N ARG A 295 -25.39 12.81 8.47
CA ARG A 295 -24.37 13.83 8.76
C ARG A 295 -23.20 13.67 7.80
N VAL A 296 -22.83 14.75 7.13
CA VAL A 296 -21.57 14.83 6.39
C VAL A 296 -20.49 15.22 7.38
N LEU A 297 -19.47 14.38 7.52
CA LEU A 297 -18.33 14.60 8.42
C LEU A 297 -17.27 15.48 7.76
N GLY A 298 -17.23 15.54 6.44
CA GLY A 298 -16.38 16.46 5.69
C GLY A 298 -16.20 16.03 4.24
N SER A 299 -15.90 17.00 3.38
CA SER A 299 -15.38 16.78 2.03
C SER A 299 -13.95 17.28 1.97
N TYR A 300 -13.02 16.39 1.67
CA TYR A 300 -11.60 16.67 1.74
C TYR A 300 -10.83 15.99 0.59
N PRO A 301 -9.71 16.57 0.16
CA PRO A 301 -8.90 15.99 -0.90
C PRO A 301 -8.29 14.65 -0.47
N THR A 302 -8.13 13.72 -1.42
CA THR A 302 -7.45 12.44 -1.18
C THR A 302 -5.92 12.60 -1.23
N LYS A 303 -5.20 11.56 -0.77
CA LYS A 303 -3.72 11.44 -0.91
C LYS A 303 -2.90 12.48 -0.14
N GLY A 304 -3.36 12.96 1.02
CA GLY A 304 -2.58 13.86 1.88
C GLY A 304 -2.38 15.28 1.35
N LYS A 305 -3.09 15.67 0.29
CA LYS A 305 -3.07 17.07 -0.17
C LYS A 305 -3.82 17.96 0.83
N LEU A 306 -3.31 19.16 1.09
CA LEU A 306 -3.98 20.15 1.94
C LEU A 306 -4.47 21.32 1.08
N LEU A 307 -5.70 21.78 1.34
CA LEU A 307 -6.36 22.82 0.55
C LEU A 307 -6.95 23.93 1.43
N GLY A 308 -7.36 25.01 0.79
CA GLY A 308 -8.15 26.08 1.42
C GLY A 308 -7.45 26.69 2.62
N ASP A 309 -8.21 26.86 3.71
CA ASP A 309 -7.76 27.55 4.91
C ASP A 309 -6.72 26.74 5.70
N VAL A 310 -6.70 25.40 5.56
CA VAL A 310 -5.64 24.56 6.13
C VAL A 310 -4.30 24.96 5.51
N ARG A 311 -4.24 25.00 4.18
CA ARG A 311 -3.04 25.38 3.45
C ARG A 311 -2.62 26.82 3.77
N LYS A 312 -3.54 27.78 3.74
CA LYS A 312 -3.24 29.19 4.05
C LYS A 312 -2.69 29.35 5.47
N THR A 313 -3.28 28.66 6.45
CA THR A 313 -2.84 28.69 7.85
C THR A 313 -1.40 28.20 7.97
N LEU A 314 -1.06 27.12 7.28
CA LEU A 314 0.30 26.57 7.28
C LEU A 314 1.30 27.42 6.45
N GLU A 315 0.88 28.01 5.33
CA GLU A 315 1.70 28.96 4.55
C GLU A 315 2.01 30.22 5.34
N ALA A 316 1.05 30.74 6.11
CA ALA A 316 1.20 31.95 6.93
C ALA A 316 2.27 31.81 8.02
N VAL A 317 2.49 30.60 8.54
CA VAL A 317 3.55 30.31 9.51
C VAL A 317 4.81 29.74 8.85
N GLY A 318 4.93 29.80 7.52
CA GLY A 318 6.07 29.25 6.79
C GLY A 318 6.25 27.74 6.96
N ALA A 319 5.17 27.03 7.32
CA ALA A 319 5.18 25.58 7.51
C ALA A 319 4.80 24.80 6.26
N TYR A 320 4.01 25.40 5.39
CA TYR A 320 3.69 24.83 4.09
C TYR A 320 4.70 25.32 3.04
N GLN A 321 5.87 24.70 3.01
CA GLN A 321 6.59 24.54 1.76
C GLN A 321 6.03 23.28 1.11
N ALA A 322 5.63 23.35 -0.16
CA ALA A 322 5.18 22.19 -0.90
C ALA A 322 6.33 21.16 -0.96
N ASN A 323 6.40 20.28 0.04
CA ASN A 323 7.31 19.16 0.08
C ASN A 323 6.49 17.86 0.01
N PRO A 324 6.69 17.04 -1.02
CA PRO A 324 6.07 15.74 -1.14
C PRO A 324 6.59 14.81 -0.04
N ILE A 325 5.70 13.91 0.36
CA ILE A 325 5.89 12.85 1.36
C ILE A 325 7.27 12.19 1.22
N THR A 326 8.00 12.16 2.32
CA THR A 326 9.32 11.52 2.51
C THR A 326 9.36 10.06 2.06
N ALA A 327 10.05 9.79 0.96
CA ALA A 327 10.93 8.61 0.85
C ALA A 327 12.37 9.05 1.20
N SER A 328 13.19 8.06 1.58
CA SER A 328 14.63 8.08 1.92
C SER A 328 15.56 9.12 1.22
N PRO A 329 16.77 9.35 1.76
CA PRO A 329 17.41 10.66 1.93
C PRO A 329 17.69 11.43 0.63
N ALA A 330 17.62 12.76 0.78
CA ALA A 330 17.73 13.79 -0.24
C ALA A 330 18.80 13.55 -1.31
N ILE A 331 18.33 13.41 -2.56
CA ILE A 331 18.99 13.98 -3.73
C ILE A 331 18.47 15.41 -3.87
N ALA A 332 19.38 16.35 -4.13
CA ALA A 332 19.15 17.78 -4.30
C ALA A 332 17.90 18.13 -5.17
N PRO A 333 17.31 19.34 -5.00
CA PRO A 333 16.07 19.74 -5.68
C PRO A 333 16.22 19.59 -7.20
N GLN A 334 15.46 18.65 -7.79
CA GLN A 334 15.49 18.38 -9.22
C GLN A 334 14.41 19.20 -9.97
N PRO A 335 14.73 19.67 -11.19
CA PRO A 335 13.86 20.49 -12.01
C PRO A 335 12.55 19.76 -12.40
N LYS A 336 11.53 20.53 -12.84
CA LYS A 336 10.29 20.03 -13.45
C LYS A 336 10.62 18.88 -14.40
N ALA A 337 9.95 17.73 -14.27
CA ALA A 337 10.17 16.57 -15.13
C ALA A 337 10.03 16.97 -16.61
N GLU A 338 11.11 16.83 -17.36
CA GLU A 338 11.14 17.18 -18.78
C GLU A 338 10.38 16.13 -19.61
N ARG A 339 9.76 16.59 -20.70
CA ARG A 339 9.00 15.72 -21.60
C ARG A 339 9.96 14.85 -22.42
N LEU A 340 10.09 13.58 -22.04
CA LEU A 340 10.87 12.58 -22.79
C LEU A 340 10.27 12.19 -24.14
N ASN A 341 11.15 11.85 -25.09
CA ASN A 341 10.88 11.11 -26.32
C ASN A 341 11.17 9.61 -26.09
N ILE A 342 10.11 8.81 -25.98
CA ILE A 342 10.17 7.39 -25.63
C ILE A 342 9.83 6.54 -26.85
N GLY A 343 10.77 5.72 -27.32
CA GLY A 343 10.55 4.72 -28.35
C GLY A 343 10.25 3.35 -27.75
N ILE A 344 9.12 2.74 -28.11
CA ILE A 344 8.75 1.37 -27.72
C ILE A 344 8.99 0.43 -28.89
N TYR A 345 10.01 -0.42 -28.77
CA TYR A 345 10.36 -1.45 -29.73
C TYR A 345 9.75 -2.79 -29.29
N GLY A 346 8.67 -3.22 -29.94
CA GLY A 346 7.86 -4.36 -29.50
C GLY A 346 6.50 -3.91 -28.95
N PHE A 347 5.62 -3.43 -29.84
CA PHE A 347 4.30 -2.90 -29.49
C PHE A 347 3.21 -3.97 -29.33
N GLY A 348 3.52 -5.08 -28.66
CA GLY A 348 2.53 -6.12 -28.29
C GLY A 348 1.68 -5.70 -27.08
N ASN A 349 0.94 -6.65 -26.48
CA ASN A 349 0.02 -6.38 -25.35
C ASN A 349 0.68 -5.59 -24.21
N PHE A 350 1.89 -5.96 -23.82
CA PHE A 350 2.60 -5.29 -22.72
C PHE A 350 3.15 -3.91 -23.12
N GLY A 351 3.68 -3.79 -24.35
CA GLY A 351 4.12 -2.49 -24.89
C GLY A 351 2.98 -1.48 -24.99
N GLN A 352 1.81 -1.94 -25.47
CA GLN A 352 0.58 -1.13 -25.52
C GLN A 352 0.11 -0.71 -24.11
N PHE A 353 0.20 -1.63 -23.14
CA PHE A 353 -0.15 -1.36 -21.75
C PHE A 353 0.70 -0.24 -21.13
N LEU A 354 2.02 -0.27 -21.33
CA LEU A 354 2.90 0.79 -20.84
C LEU A 354 2.69 2.12 -21.61
N ALA A 355 2.52 2.03 -22.93
CA ALA A 355 2.32 3.19 -23.79
C ALA A 355 1.11 4.03 -23.39
N LYS A 356 0.00 3.38 -22.99
CA LYS A 356 -1.22 4.03 -22.52
C LYS A 356 -0.96 5.04 -21.40
N THR A 357 -0.02 4.73 -20.50
CA THR A 357 0.34 5.63 -19.40
C THR A 357 1.38 6.65 -19.85
N MET A 358 2.43 6.20 -20.55
CA MET A 358 3.54 7.06 -20.97
C MET A 358 3.09 8.18 -21.92
N ALA A 359 2.16 7.91 -22.83
CA ALA A 359 1.67 8.88 -23.81
C ALA A 359 0.86 10.05 -23.21
N LYS A 360 0.43 9.95 -21.95
CA LYS A 360 -0.26 11.04 -21.25
C LYS A 360 0.63 12.26 -21.02
N THR A 361 1.92 12.03 -20.78
CA THR A 361 2.88 13.08 -20.38
C THR A 361 4.13 13.15 -21.25
N HIS A 362 4.40 12.13 -22.07
CA HIS A 362 5.61 12.02 -22.91
C HIS A 362 5.27 11.93 -24.40
N GLU A 363 6.25 12.14 -25.26
CA GLU A 363 6.11 11.81 -26.68
C GLU A 363 6.48 10.34 -26.88
N VAL A 364 5.50 9.51 -27.26
CA VAL A 364 5.70 8.07 -27.42
C VAL A 364 5.66 7.67 -28.89
N ARG A 365 6.68 6.92 -29.30
CA ARG A 365 6.81 6.32 -30.62
C ARG A 365 6.80 4.81 -30.48
N ALA A 366 6.24 4.10 -31.44
CA ALA A 366 6.10 2.66 -31.37
C ALA A 366 6.43 1.99 -32.70
N THR A 367 7.06 0.81 -32.62
CA THR A 367 7.25 -0.08 -33.76
C THR A 367 7.11 -1.54 -33.32
N SER A 368 6.65 -2.40 -34.22
CA SER A 368 6.52 -3.84 -33.99
C SER A 368 6.53 -4.60 -35.31
N ARG A 369 6.75 -5.91 -35.24
CA ARG A 369 6.65 -6.79 -36.41
C ARG A 369 5.21 -6.89 -36.94
N THR A 370 4.24 -6.88 -36.02
CA THR A 370 2.82 -6.87 -36.34
C THR A 370 2.34 -5.43 -36.40
N ASP A 371 1.58 -5.07 -37.42
CA ASP A 371 1.02 -3.73 -37.55
C ASP A 371 -0.03 -3.47 -36.45
N TYR A 372 0.24 -2.44 -35.66
CA TYR A 372 -0.62 -1.93 -34.59
C TYR A 372 -0.88 -0.43 -34.74
N SER A 373 -0.75 0.11 -35.95
CA SER A 373 -0.90 1.54 -36.27
C SER A 373 -2.21 2.14 -35.74
N THR A 374 -3.34 1.43 -35.88
CA THR A 374 -4.64 1.86 -35.35
C THR A 374 -4.61 2.01 -33.83
N VAL A 375 -4.16 0.97 -33.11
CA VAL A 375 -4.10 0.96 -31.64
C VAL A 375 -3.13 2.02 -31.12
N ALA A 376 -1.98 2.18 -31.78
CA ALA A 376 -1.01 3.20 -31.41
C ALA A 376 -1.61 4.62 -31.53
N THR A 377 -2.38 4.88 -32.59
CA THR A 377 -3.05 6.17 -32.78
C THR A 377 -4.08 6.43 -31.68
N GLU A 378 -4.89 5.42 -31.31
CA GLU A 378 -5.85 5.51 -30.20
C GLU A 378 -5.18 5.80 -28.85
N LEU A 379 -3.97 5.27 -28.64
CA LEU A 379 -3.16 5.50 -27.44
C LEU A 379 -2.35 6.80 -27.50
N GLY A 380 -2.49 7.63 -28.54
CA GLY A 380 -1.75 8.89 -28.71
C GLY A 380 -0.26 8.71 -29.06
N CYS A 381 0.11 7.55 -29.62
CA CYS A 381 1.48 7.21 -30.00
C CYS A 381 1.70 7.34 -31.52
N LYS A 382 2.90 7.75 -31.94
CA LYS A 382 3.30 7.72 -33.36
C LYS A 382 3.80 6.31 -33.73
N TYR A 383 3.25 5.70 -34.77
CA TYR A 383 3.61 4.33 -35.17
C TYR A 383 4.43 4.27 -36.46
N TYR A 384 5.45 3.41 -36.48
CA TYR A 384 6.39 3.24 -37.60
C TYR A 384 6.38 1.77 -38.03
N SER A 385 5.81 1.49 -39.21
CA SER A 385 5.47 0.13 -39.67
C SER A 385 6.45 -0.48 -40.67
N SER A 386 7.37 0.31 -41.24
CA SER A 386 8.29 -0.15 -42.29
C SER A 386 9.76 -0.05 -41.88
N ALA A 387 10.59 -0.93 -42.43
CA ALA A 387 12.05 -0.90 -42.23
C ALA A 387 12.68 0.43 -42.73
N THR A 388 12.11 1.04 -43.76
CA THR A 388 12.51 2.35 -44.29
C THR A 388 12.21 3.52 -43.34
N GLN A 389 11.29 3.32 -42.39
CA GLN A 389 10.94 4.29 -41.36
C GLN A 389 11.70 4.07 -40.05
N LEU A 390 12.59 3.05 -40.00
CA LEU A 390 13.27 2.68 -38.77
C LEU A 390 14.21 3.78 -38.28
N GLU A 391 14.96 4.43 -39.18
CA GLU A 391 15.81 5.56 -38.81
C GLU A 391 14.99 6.73 -38.22
N GLN A 392 13.82 7.01 -38.80
CA GLN A 392 12.90 8.04 -38.30
C GLN A 392 12.32 7.69 -36.91
N PHE A 393 12.18 6.40 -36.60
CA PHE A 393 11.75 5.96 -35.27
C PHE A 393 12.81 6.29 -34.21
N PHE A 394 14.10 6.07 -34.52
CA PHE A 394 15.23 6.29 -33.59
C PHE A 394 15.67 7.76 -33.46
N ASP A 395 15.32 8.61 -34.43
CA ASP A 395 15.76 10.01 -34.48
C ASP A 395 15.36 10.83 -33.23
N GLY A 396 16.32 11.26 -32.44
CA GLY A 396 16.08 12.08 -31.24
C GLY A 396 15.34 11.34 -30.11
N LEU A 397 15.51 10.03 -29.97
CA LEU A 397 15.00 9.29 -28.80
C LEU A 397 15.85 9.57 -27.55
N ASP A 398 15.18 9.83 -26.43
CA ASP A 398 15.83 9.87 -25.11
C ASP A 398 15.90 8.46 -24.51
N VAL A 399 14.81 7.70 -24.69
CA VAL A 399 14.64 6.36 -24.12
C VAL A 399 14.16 5.38 -25.19
N LEU A 400 14.80 4.21 -25.27
CA LEU A 400 14.32 3.07 -26.04
C LEU A 400 13.91 1.94 -25.11
N LEU A 401 12.61 1.65 -25.06
CA LEU A 401 12.03 0.55 -24.30
C LEU A 401 11.87 -0.71 -25.17
N LEU A 402 12.52 -1.80 -24.77
CA LEU A 402 12.49 -3.09 -25.46
C LEU A 402 11.37 -3.98 -24.90
N GLY A 403 10.20 -3.93 -25.53
CA GLY A 403 8.98 -4.67 -25.18
C GLY A 403 8.80 -5.99 -25.93
N VAL A 404 9.88 -6.76 -26.11
CA VAL A 404 9.88 -8.02 -26.88
C VAL A 404 9.83 -9.25 -25.98
N SER A 405 9.53 -10.43 -26.54
CA SER A 405 9.59 -11.69 -25.77
C SER A 405 11.01 -12.01 -25.32
N ILE A 406 11.17 -12.61 -24.13
CA ILE A 406 12.47 -13.04 -23.59
C ILE A 406 13.26 -13.87 -24.61
N LEU A 407 12.61 -14.85 -25.26
CA LEU A 407 13.24 -15.75 -26.24
C LEU A 407 13.78 -15.04 -27.48
N SER A 408 13.26 -13.87 -27.82
CA SER A 408 13.63 -13.12 -29.02
C SER A 408 14.54 -11.92 -28.73
N PHE A 409 14.81 -11.62 -27.47
CA PHE A 409 15.48 -10.38 -27.05
C PHE A 409 16.85 -10.20 -27.72
N GLU A 410 17.72 -11.22 -27.65
CA GLU A 410 19.04 -11.22 -28.27
C GLU A 410 18.98 -11.07 -29.81
N SER A 411 18.07 -11.81 -30.46
CA SER A 411 17.92 -11.75 -31.91
C SER A 411 17.38 -10.39 -32.38
N VAL A 412 16.58 -9.70 -31.58
CA VAL A 412 16.07 -8.37 -31.91
C VAL A 412 17.18 -7.33 -31.72
N LEU A 413 17.86 -7.35 -30.56
CA LEU A 413 18.91 -6.37 -30.27
C LEU A 413 20.09 -6.43 -31.25
N SER A 414 20.39 -7.63 -31.75
CA SER A 414 21.44 -7.83 -32.77
C SER A 414 21.07 -7.31 -34.16
N LYS A 415 19.77 -7.19 -34.47
CA LYS A 415 19.28 -6.67 -35.76
C LYS A 415 19.16 -5.15 -35.81
N ILE A 416 19.13 -4.48 -34.66
CA ILE A 416 19.09 -3.01 -34.62
C ILE A 416 20.50 -2.48 -34.95
N PRO A 417 20.65 -1.62 -35.98
CA PRO A 417 21.93 -0.99 -36.30
C PRO A 417 22.50 -0.24 -35.10
N LYS A 418 23.74 -0.55 -34.70
CA LYS A 418 24.32 -0.06 -33.44
C LYS A 418 24.47 1.46 -33.38
N HIS A 419 24.68 2.12 -34.52
CA HIS A 419 24.76 3.58 -34.60
C HIS A 419 23.45 4.27 -34.20
N LEU A 420 22.29 3.59 -34.33
CA LEU A 420 20.98 4.13 -33.90
C LEU A 420 20.74 4.01 -32.39
N LEU A 421 21.64 3.32 -31.68
CA LEU A 421 21.56 3.11 -30.23
C LEU A 421 22.56 4.00 -29.46
N GLU A 422 23.34 4.81 -30.16
CA GLU A 422 24.31 5.72 -29.55
C GLU A 422 23.59 6.87 -28.83
N ASN A 423 24.05 7.21 -27.63
CA ASN A 423 23.52 8.31 -26.83
C ASN A 423 22.03 8.19 -26.45
N VAL A 424 21.49 6.97 -26.41
CA VAL A 424 20.12 6.67 -25.95
C VAL A 424 20.16 5.88 -24.65
N VAL A 425 19.17 6.08 -23.77
CA VAL A 425 18.95 5.21 -22.60
C VAL A 425 18.15 3.98 -23.03
N ILE A 426 18.77 2.80 -22.97
CA ILE A 426 18.12 1.54 -23.34
C ILE A 426 17.49 0.92 -22.09
N VAL A 427 16.20 0.64 -22.18
CA VAL A 427 15.37 0.11 -21.10
C VAL A 427 14.81 -1.25 -21.48
N ASP A 428 15.00 -2.25 -20.64
CA ASP A 428 14.33 -3.53 -20.77
C ASP A 428 13.17 -3.65 -19.76
N VAL A 429 12.13 -4.40 -20.13
CA VAL A 429 10.95 -4.66 -19.28
C VAL A 429 10.64 -6.16 -19.14
N LEU A 430 11.63 -7.02 -19.39
CA LEU A 430 11.43 -8.48 -19.35
C LEU A 430 11.19 -9.01 -17.93
N SER A 431 10.64 -10.21 -17.80
CA SER A 431 10.45 -10.84 -16.48
C SER A 431 11.68 -11.56 -15.90
N VAL A 432 12.79 -11.57 -16.64
CA VAL A 432 14.12 -12.03 -16.19
C VAL A 432 15.12 -10.91 -16.44
N LYS A 433 16.10 -10.72 -15.55
CA LYS A 433 16.96 -9.53 -15.54
C LYS A 433 18.43 -9.82 -15.82
N THR A 434 18.97 -10.92 -15.31
CA THR A 434 20.37 -11.29 -15.55
C THR A 434 20.65 -11.50 -17.04
N HIS A 435 19.71 -12.15 -17.75
CA HIS A 435 19.82 -12.39 -19.19
C HIS A 435 19.86 -11.11 -20.05
N PRO A 436 18.86 -10.20 -20.02
CA PRO A 436 18.93 -8.97 -20.79
C PRO A 436 20.09 -8.07 -20.36
N LYS A 437 20.43 -8.01 -19.06
CA LYS A 437 21.61 -7.27 -18.56
C LYS A 437 22.89 -7.72 -19.25
N GLN A 438 23.15 -9.02 -19.31
CA GLN A 438 24.34 -9.59 -19.95
C GLN A 438 24.39 -9.31 -21.45
N ILE A 439 23.26 -9.48 -22.15
CA ILE A 439 23.19 -9.21 -23.60
C ILE A 439 23.41 -7.72 -23.87
N MET A 440 22.76 -6.84 -23.12
CA MET A 440 22.89 -5.40 -23.30
C MET A 440 24.31 -4.91 -23.01
N LEU A 441 24.97 -5.41 -21.96
CA LEU A 441 26.37 -5.09 -21.68
C LEU A 441 27.34 -5.57 -22.76
N ARG A 442 27.05 -6.71 -23.39
CA ARG A 442 27.88 -7.31 -24.45
C ARG A 442 27.69 -6.61 -25.80
N ASP A 443 26.45 -6.31 -26.18
CA ASP A 443 26.09 -5.97 -27.57
C ASP A 443 25.74 -4.49 -27.79
N LEU A 444 25.47 -3.70 -26.76
CA LEU A 444 25.20 -2.26 -26.92
C LEU A 444 26.49 -1.46 -27.05
N PRO A 445 26.50 -0.39 -27.87
CA PRO A 445 27.66 0.48 -27.97
C PRO A 445 28.00 1.08 -26.60
N GLN A 446 29.28 1.37 -26.37
CA GLN A 446 29.73 1.96 -25.09
C GLN A 446 29.16 3.36 -24.83
N SER A 447 28.57 4.00 -25.85
CA SER A 447 27.87 5.28 -25.78
C SER A 447 26.38 5.17 -25.41
N ALA A 448 25.84 3.96 -25.18
CA ALA A 448 24.47 3.77 -24.70
C ALA A 448 24.39 3.56 -23.18
N SER A 449 23.47 4.20 -22.48
CA SER A 449 23.21 3.88 -21.07
C SER A 449 22.20 2.74 -20.94
N ILE A 450 22.25 1.98 -19.85
CA ILE A 450 21.44 0.77 -19.65
C ILE A 450 20.68 0.88 -18.33
N LEU A 451 19.35 0.73 -18.40
CA LEU A 451 18.45 0.65 -17.26
C LEU A 451 17.63 -0.64 -17.38
N CYS A 452 17.83 -1.57 -16.44
CA CYS A 452 17.02 -2.78 -16.38
C CYS A 452 15.79 -2.50 -15.51
N THR A 453 14.59 -2.85 -15.96
CA THR A 453 13.36 -2.64 -15.19
C THR A 453 12.41 -3.81 -15.28
N HIS A 454 11.59 -4.04 -14.26
CA HIS A 454 10.52 -5.03 -14.35
C HIS A 454 9.30 -4.54 -13.56
N PRO A 455 8.24 -4.10 -14.27
CA PRO A 455 6.93 -3.98 -13.66
C PRO A 455 6.45 -5.39 -13.33
N MET A 456 6.39 -5.75 -12.04
CA MET A 456 5.96 -7.07 -11.55
C MET A 456 4.44 -7.26 -11.68
N PHE A 457 3.83 -6.62 -12.67
CA PHE A 457 2.41 -6.54 -12.94
C PHE A 457 2.19 -6.41 -14.45
N GLY A 458 1.13 -7.04 -14.94
CA GLY A 458 0.73 -7.02 -16.35
C GLY A 458 -0.54 -6.22 -16.62
N PRO A 459 -1.06 -6.30 -17.86
CA PRO A 459 -2.29 -5.63 -18.27
C PRO A 459 -3.51 -5.97 -17.41
N GLU A 460 -3.55 -7.18 -16.85
CA GLU A 460 -4.66 -7.63 -15.99
C GLU A 460 -4.53 -7.06 -14.56
N SER A 461 -3.39 -7.27 -13.91
CA SER A 461 -3.16 -6.82 -12.53
C SER A 461 -3.03 -5.30 -12.41
N GLY A 462 -2.55 -4.62 -13.46
CA GLY A 462 -2.40 -3.17 -13.52
C GLY A 462 -3.45 -2.46 -14.36
N LYS A 463 -4.57 -3.12 -14.68
CA LYS A 463 -5.62 -2.59 -15.58
C LYS A 463 -6.20 -1.24 -15.13
N TYR A 464 -6.42 -1.11 -13.83
CA TYR A 464 -7.13 0.02 -13.21
C TYR A 464 -6.19 1.02 -12.53
N SER A 465 -5.15 0.53 -11.83
CA SER A 465 -4.17 1.37 -11.13
C SER A 465 -2.84 0.64 -11.00
N TRP A 466 -1.73 1.38 -10.97
CA TRP A 466 -0.41 0.84 -10.66
C TRP A 466 0.01 1.10 -9.20
N ARG A 467 -0.88 1.71 -8.39
CA ARG A 467 -0.58 2.09 -7.00
C ARG A 467 -0.21 0.87 -6.16
N GLY A 468 0.95 0.95 -5.50
CA GLY A 468 1.49 -0.12 -4.65
C GLY A 468 1.98 -1.35 -5.40
N LEU A 469 1.80 -1.43 -6.72
CA LEU A 469 2.30 -2.55 -7.51
C LEU A 469 3.83 -2.48 -7.60
N PRO A 470 4.55 -3.61 -7.50
CA PRO A 470 6.00 -3.59 -7.46
C PRO A 470 6.59 -3.23 -8.84
N MET A 471 7.52 -2.28 -8.84
CA MET A 471 8.30 -1.89 -10.01
C MET A 471 9.79 -1.99 -9.66
N MET A 472 10.46 -3.02 -10.16
CA MET A 472 11.88 -3.23 -9.95
C MET A 472 12.71 -2.44 -10.96
N TYR A 473 13.86 -1.91 -10.54
CA TYR A 473 14.86 -1.35 -11.45
C TYR A 473 16.31 -1.51 -10.96
N GLU A 474 17.25 -1.52 -11.92
CA GLU A 474 18.69 -1.39 -11.72
C GLU A 474 19.30 -0.49 -12.81
N LYS A 475 19.99 0.58 -12.41
CA LYS A 475 20.80 1.39 -13.34
C LYS A 475 22.14 0.71 -13.60
N VAL A 476 22.23 -0.05 -14.69
CA VAL A 476 23.38 -0.93 -14.98
C VAL A 476 24.58 -0.17 -15.56
N ARG A 477 24.34 0.79 -16.46
CA ARG A 477 25.42 1.60 -17.08
C ARG A 477 24.96 3.04 -17.24
N ILE A 478 25.66 3.96 -16.59
CA ILE A 478 25.37 5.41 -16.63
C ILE A 478 26.58 6.13 -17.23
N LEU A 479 26.41 6.78 -18.38
CA LEU A 479 27.52 7.40 -19.10
C LEU A 479 27.69 8.90 -18.86
N SER A 480 26.60 9.61 -18.55
CA SER A 480 26.60 11.05 -18.34
C SER A 480 25.56 11.45 -17.30
N GLY A 481 25.72 12.66 -16.74
CA GLY A 481 24.71 13.26 -15.85
C GLY A 481 23.35 13.43 -16.53
N GLU A 482 23.35 13.77 -17.83
CA GLU A 482 22.13 13.85 -18.64
C GLU A 482 21.44 12.49 -18.75
N HIS A 483 22.16 11.41 -19.06
CA HIS A 483 21.55 10.08 -19.13
C HIS A 483 21.02 9.62 -17.76
N ASN A 484 21.69 9.97 -16.66
CA ASN A 484 21.17 9.69 -15.33
C ASN A 484 19.86 10.45 -15.07
N HIS A 485 19.77 11.71 -15.49
CA HIS A 485 18.55 12.50 -15.38
C HIS A 485 17.42 11.94 -16.25
N VAL A 486 17.72 11.48 -17.46
CA VAL A 486 16.75 10.79 -18.33
C VAL A 486 16.23 9.50 -17.67
N MET A 487 17.10 8.70 -17.05
CA MET A 487 16.69 7.52 -16.28
C MET A 487 15.78 7.88 -15.11
N ASP A 488 16.13 8.92 -14.33
CA ASP A 488 15.32 9.41 -13.22
C ASP A 488 13.94 9.87 -13.71
N ASN A 489 13.89 10.64 -14.80
CA ASN A 489 12.64 11.09 -15.40
C ASN A 489 11.79 9.94 -15.95
N PHE A 490 12.42 8.90 -16.50
CA PHE A 490 11.72 7.70 -16.96
C PHE A 490 11.14 6.90 -15.78
N LEU A 491 11.91 6.67 -14.72
CA LEU A 491 11.45 5.98 -13.51
C LEU A 491 10.33 6.76 -12.81
N ARG A 492 10.38 8.10 -12.87
CA ARG A 492 9.35 8.99 -12.32
C ARG A 492 7.96 8.76 -12.92
N ILE A 493 7.86 8.19 -14.12
CA ILE A 493 6.58 7.77 -14.71
C ILE A 493 5.88 6.77 -13.78
N PHE A 494 6.62 5.77 -13.29
CA PHE A 494 6.11 4.74 -12.40
C PHE A 494 5.89 5.26 -10.98
N GLU A 495 6.77 6.15 -10.49
CA GLU A 495 6.59 6.84 -9.21
C GLU A 495 5.33 7.71 -9.17
N THR A 496 5.05 8.42 -10.26
CA THR A 496 3.86 9.28 -10.39
C THR A 496 2.57 8.45 -10.36
N GLU A 497 2.61 7.26 -10.94
CA GLU A 497 1.53 6.26 -10.86
C GLU A 497 1.55 5.47 -9.54
N GLN A 498 2.38 5.89 -8.58
CA GLN A 498 2.45 5.40 -7.21
C GLN A 498 2.86 3.93 -7.10
N CYS A 499 3.68 3.43 -8.04
CA CYS A 499 4.26 2.09 -7.94
C CYS A 499 5.14 1.98 -6.69
N ARG A 500 5.22 0.77 -6.13
CA ARG A 500 6.23 0.44 -5.12
C ARG A 500 7.57 0.23 -5.84
N MET A 501 8.38 1.28 -5.89
CA MET A 501 9.70 1.25 -6.52
C MET A 501 10.68 0.40 -5.72
N LEU A 502 11.32 -0.57 -6.37
CA LEU A 502 12.23 -1.53 -5.76
C LEU A 502 13.58 -1.50 -6.47
N GLU A 503 14.53 -0.74 -5.93
CA GLU A 503 15.91 -0.77 -6.41
C GLU A 503 16.62 -2.02 -5.90
N MET A 504 17.05 -2.89 -6.82
CA MET A 504 17.81 -4.10 -6.50
C MET A 504 18.59 -4.58 -7.71
N THR A 505 19.59 -5.42 -7.48
CA THR A 505 20.37 -6.01 -8.57
C THR A 505 19.51 -6.99 -9.38
N CYS A 506 19.83 -7.11 -10.67
CA CYS A 506 19.24 -8.07 -11.59
C CYS A 506 19.39 -9.51 -11.07
N GLU A 507 20.51 -9.81 -10.41
CA GLU A 507 20.79 -11.11 -9.80
C GLU A 507 19.83 -11.39 -8.62
N SER A 508 19.67 -10.44 -7.69
CA SER A 508 18.74 -10.58 -6.57
C SER A 508 17.29 -10.66 -7.04
N HIS A 509 16.92 -9.87 -8.06
CA HIS A 509 15.61 -9.97 -8.67
C HIS A 509 15.33 -11.38 -9.21
N ASP A 510 16.24 -11.95 -9.99
CA ASP A 510 16.01 -13.26 -10.60
C ASP A 510 15.94 -14.38 -9.54
N GLU A 511 16.68 -14.26 -8.43
CA GLU A 511 16.53 -15.16 -7.28
C GLU A 511 15.10 -15.10 -6.68
N TYR A 512 14.58 -13.91 -6.42
CA TYR A 512 13.22 -13.73 -5.92
C TYR A 512 12.17 -14.15 -6.94
N ALA A 513 12.34 -13.81 -8.21
CA ALA A 513 11.41 -14.15 -9.29
C ALA A 513 11.31 -15.67 -9.49
N ALA A 514 12.39 -16.42 -9.24
CA ALA A 514 12.37 -17.88 -9.32
C ALA A 514 11.47 -18.50 -8.23
N SER A 515 11.59 -18.03 -6.99
CA SER A 515 10.82 -18.52 -5.84
C SER A 515 9.39 -17.97 -5.75
N SER A 516 9.07 -16.92 -6.51
CA SER A 516 7.73 -16.32 -6.55
C SER A 516 7.06 -16.51 -7.91
N GLN A 517 7.42 -15.73 -8.93
CA GLN A 517 6.80 -15.72 -10.25
C GLN A 517 6.90 -17.08 -10.96
N PHE A 518 8.11 -17.64 -11.07
CA PHE A 518 8.32 -18.91 -11.77
C PHE A 518 7.61 -20.07 -11.07
N LEU A 519 7.70 -20.17 -9.74
CA LEU A 519 6.99 -21.17 -8.94
C LEU A 519 5.46 -21.07 -9.10
N THR A 520 4.93 -19.85 -9.15
CA THR A 520 3.51 -19.58 -9.38
C THR A 520 3.07 -20.12 -10.74
N HIS A 521 3.81 -19.81 -11.81
CA HIS A 521 3.53 -20.36 -13.14
C HIS A 521 3.70 -21.87 -13.22
N LEU A 522 4.74 -22.44 -12.61
CA LEU A 522 4.98 -23.88 -12.59
C LEU A 522 3.79 -24.60 -11.95
N THR A 523 3.35 -24.12 -10.79
CA THR A 523 2.23 -24.71 -10.05
C THR A 523 0.92 -24.60 -10.85
N GLY A 524 0.60 -23.42 -11.36
CA GLY A 524 -0.61 -23.22 -12.17
C GLY A 524 -0.64 -24.10 -13.43
N ARG A 525 0.50 -24.26 -14.11
CA ARG A 525 0.60 -25.12 -15.30
C ARG A 525 0.53 -26.62 -14.96
N ILE A 526 1.11 -27.07 -13.85
CA ILE A 526 0.96 -28.45 -13.38
C ILE A 526 -0.51 -28.77 -13.10
N LEU A 527 -1.21 -27.88 -12.39
CA LEU A 527 -2.64 -28.03 -12.10
C LEU A 527 -3.50 -28.00 -13.39
N SER A 528 -3.10 -27.20 -14.38
CA SER A 528 -3.71 -27.20 -15.71
C SER A 528 -3.56 -28.56 -16.41
N VAL A 529 -2.37 -29.16 -16.39
CA VAL A 529 -2.09 -30.51 -16.95
C VAL A 529 -2.90 -31.59 -16.22
N GLN A 530 -3.09 -31.45 -14.91
CA GLN A 530 -3.95 -32.34 -14.13
C GLN A 530 -5.44 -32.21 -14.49
N GLY A 531 -5.84 -31.16 -15.22
CA GLY A 531 -7.22 -30.92 -15.62
C GLY A 531 -8.08 -30.35 -14.49
N VAL A 532 -7.50 -29.59 -13.56
CA VAL A 532 -8.22 -28.94 -12.46
C VAL A 532 -9.29 -27.98 -13.04
N LYS A 533 -10.54 -28.19 -12.64
CA LYS A 533 -11.71 -27.41 -13.06
C LYS A 533 -12.67 -27.25 -11.89
N ASN A 534 -13.52 -26.23 -11.95
CA ASN A 534 -14.56 -26.02 -10.95
C ASN A 534 -15.49 -27.25 -10.83
N THR A 535 -15.91 -27.53 -9.60
CA THR A 535 -16.83 -28.60 -9.22
C THR A 535 -18.00 -28.05 -8.37
N PRO A 536 -19.11 -28.79 -8.24
CA PRO A 536 -20.24 -28.35 -7.40
C PRO A 536 -19.91 -28.19 -5.91
N ILE A 537 -18.79 -28.77 -5.44
CA ILE A 537 -18.39 -28.79 -4.03
C ILE A 537 -17.17 -27.89 -3.74
N ASP A 538 -16.84 -26.98 -4.65
CA ASP A 538 -15.65 -26.13 -4.53
C ASP A 538 -15.64 -25.30 -3.26
N THR A 539 -14.60 -25.50 -2.45
CA THR A 539 -14.29 -24.61 -1.32
C THR A 539 -13.70 -23.29 -1.82
N ARG A 540 -13.68 -22.26 -0.96
CA ARG A 540 -12.99 -20.99 -1.28
C ARG A 540 -11.51 -21.21 -1.63
N GLY A 541 -10.84 -22.13 -0.94
CA GLY A 541 -9.44 -22.48 -1.22
C GLY A 541 -9.26 -23.11 -2.60
N PHE A 542 -10.15 -24.03 -3.00
CA PHE A 542 -10.08 -24.64 -4.33
C PHE A 542 -10.35 -23.64 -5.46
N LYS A 543 -11.29 -22.70 -5.26
CA LYS A 543 -11.53 -21.61 -6.23
C LYS A 543 -10.29 -20.74 -6.46
N ASN A 544 -9.44 -20.55 -5.44
CA ASN A 544 -8.17 -19.83 -5.62
C ASN A 544 -7.18 -20.62 -6.48
N LEU A 545 -7.15 -21.95 -6.39
CA LEU A 545 -6.34 -22.78 -7.28
C LEU A 545 -6.82 -22.71 -8.73
N VAL A 546 -8.14 -22.72 -8.95
CA VAL A 546 -8.71 -22.55 -10.29
C VAL A 546 -8.34 -21.18 -10.86
N ARG A 547 -8.47 -20.10 -10.08
CA ARG A 547 -8.02 -18.75 -10.48
C ARG A 547 -6.54 -18.71 -10.81
N LEU A 548 -5.69 -19.35 -10.00
CA LEU A 548 -4.26 -19.47 -10.29
C LEU A 548 -3.99 -20.12 -11.66
N VAL A 549 -4.72 -21.20 -11.99
CA VAL A 549 -4.62 -21.85 -13.30
C VAL A 549 -5.05 -20.89 -14.40
N GLU A 550 -6.20 -20.23 -14.24
CA GLU A 550 -6.74 -19.28 -15.22
C GLU A 550 -5.76 -18.12 -15.48
N ASP A 551 -5.18 -17.53 -14.44
CA ASP A 551 -4.29 -16.38 -14.57
C ASP A 551 -2.93 -16.77 -15.17
N THR A 552 -2.33 -17.87 -14.73
CA THR A 552 -1.02 -18.32 -15.23
C THR A 552 -1.07 -18.91 -16.64
N CYS A 553 -2.22 -19.44 -17.07
CA CYS A 553 -2.39 -20.02 -18.41
C CYS A 553 -2.86 -19.01 -19.46
N LYS A 554 -3.34 -17.82 -19.07
CA LYS A 554 -3.55 -16.69 -20.00
C LYS A 554 -2.22 -16.24 -20.62
N ASP A 555 -1.13 -16.30 -19.86
CA ASP A 555 0.20 -16.00 -20.35
C ASP A 555 0.73 -17.07 -21.31
N SER A 556 1.48 -16.64 -22.33
CA SER A 556 2.03 -17.53 -23.34
C SER A 556 2.97 -18.57 -22.73
N PHE A 557 2.99 -19.77 -23.34
CA PHE A 557 3.95 -20.80 -22.93
C PHE A 557 5.39 -20.34 -23.17
N ASP A 558 5.62 -19.53 -24.21
CA ASP A 558 6.91 -18.89 -24.50
C ASP A 558 7.44 -18.05 -23.34
N LEU A 559 6.58 -17.32 -22.62
CA LEU A 559 6.98 -16.59 -21.42
C LEU A 559 7.50 -17.57 -20.36
N PHE A 560 6.74 -18.62 -20.08
CA PHE A 560 7.12 -19.63 -19.09
C PHE A 560 8.41 -20.35 -19.47
N GLN A 561 8.59 -20.70 -20.74
CA GLN A 561 9.83 -21.26 -21.25
C GLN A 561 11.00 -20.27 -21.09
N GLY A 562 10.76 -18.98 -21.32
CA GLY A 562 11.74 -17.93 -21.10
C GLY A 562 12.15 -17.81 -19.62
N LEU A 563 11.18 -17.82 -18.69
CA LEU A 563 11.45 -17.81 -17.25
C LEU A 563 12.29 -19.03 -16.84
N TYR A 564 11.98 -20.21 -17.37
CA TYR A 564 12.77 -21.42 -17.11
C TYR A 564 14.20 -21.32 -17.65
N LYS A 565 14.33 -20.97 -18.93
CA LYS A 565 15.61 -21.03 -19.66
C LYS A 565 16.61 -19.97 -19.20
N PHE A 566 16.12 -18.78 -18.84
CA PHE A 566 16.96 -17.60 -18.67
C PHE A 566 17.04 -17.06 -17.25
N ASN A 567 16.28 -17.63 -16.30
CA ASN A 567 16.53 -17.42 -14.89
C ASN A 567 17.41 -18.56 -14.35
N PRO A 568 18.64 -18.28 -13.87
CA PRO A 568 19.58 -19.31 -13.44
C PRO A 568 19.08 -20.14 -12.24
N ASN A 569 18.10 -19.64 -11.49
CA ASN A 569 17.58 -20.29 -10.29
C ASN A 569 16.38 -21.22 -10.58
N SER A 570 15.81 -21.21 -11.79
CA SER A 570 14.59 -21.96 -12.12
C SER A 570 14.73 -23.48 -11.98
N GLU A 571 15.85 -24.07 -12.41
CA GLU A 571 16.10 -25.52 -12.30
C GLU A 571 16.13 -25.97 -10.83
N GLN A 572 16.80 -25.21 -9.97
CA GLN A 572 16.85 -25.49 -8.54
C GLN A 572 15.45 -25.44 -7.90
N GLN A 573 14.59 -24.52 -8.35
CA GLN A 573 13.22 -24.43 -7.84
C GLN A 573 12.36 -25.64 -8.26
N ILE A 574 12.51 -26.15 -9.49
CA ILE A 574 11.85 -27.39 -9.91
C ILE A 574 12.29 -28.55 -9.01
N GLN A 575 13.59 -28.68 -8.75
CA GLN A 575 14.13 -29.75 -7.93
C GLN A 575 13.57 -29.69 -6.49
N LYS A 576 13.59 -28.51 -5.86
CA LYS A 576 12.98 -28.28 -4.54
C LYS A 576 11.50 -28.61 -4.51
N PHE A 577 10.76 -28.26 -5.57
CA PHE A 577 9.34 -28.57 -5.68
C PHE A 577 9.07 -30.08 -5.74
N ARG A 578 9.88 -30.83 -6.52
CA ARG A 578 9.78 -32.30 -6.59
C ARG A 578 10.09 -32.95 -5.25
N GLU A 579 11.18 -32.56 -4.60
CA GLU A 579 11.56 -33.07 -3.28
C GLU A 579 10.46 -32.81 -2.24
N SER A 580 9.86 -31.62 -2.27
CA SER A 580 8.74 -31.26 -1.39
C SER A 580 7.50 -32.12 -1.65
N LEU A 581 7.20 -32.42 -2.91
CA LEU A 581 6.09 -33.31 -3.29
C LEU A 581 6.32 -34.74 -2.80
N ASP A 582 7.55 -35.26 -2.97
CA ASP A 582 7.94 -36.59 -2.51
C ASP A 582 7.87 -36.70 -0.98
N GLU A 583 8.38 -35.70 -0.26
CA GLU A 583 8.33 -35.64 1.21
C GLU A 583 6.88 -35.66 1.72
N VAL A 584 6.00 -34.83 1.14
CA VAL A 584 4.58 -34.80 1.50
C VAL A 584 3.92 -36.15 1.20
N THR A 585 4.23 -36.76 0.05
CA THR A 585 3.68 -38.06 -0.34
C THR A 585 4.15 -39.18 0.60
N GLN A 586 5.41 -39.16 1.02
CA GLN A 586 5.96 -40.13 1.97
C GLN A 586 5.26 -40.03 3.34
N LYS A 587 4.97 -38.81 3.82
CA LYS A 587 4.23 -38.59 5.06
C LYS A 587 2.80 -39.13 5.00
N LEU A 588 2.15 -39.07 3.83
CA LEU A 588 0.82 -39.66 3.63
C LEU A 588 0.87 -41.19 3.60
N GLY A 589 1.94 -41.79 3.08
CA GLY A 589 2.13 -43.24 3.00
C GLY A 589 2.50 -43.92 4.33
N ASN A 590 3.19 -43.22 5.24
CA ASN A 590 3.58 -43.75 6.55
C ASN A 590 2.42 -43.67 7.57
N LYS A 591 1.54 -44.69 7.58
CA LYS A 591 0.66 -44.94 8.73
C LYS A 591 1.49 -45.44 9.93
N PRO A 592 1.33 -44.90 11.15
CA PRO A 592 1.89 -45.54 12.34
C PRO A 592 1.18 -46.87 12.57
N ALA A 593 1.93 -47.97 12.47
CA ALA A 593 1.45 -49.29 12.83
C ALA A 593 1.13 -49.34 14.33
N THR A 594 -0.13 -49.57 14.65
CA THR A 594 -0.58 -49.99 15.98
C THR A 594 0.01 -51.36 16.30
N LYS A 595 0.98 -51.42 17.22
CA LYS A 595 1.25 -52.62 18.04
C LYS A 595 1.95 -52.25 19.36
N SER A 596 1.38 -52.81 20.41
CA SER A 596 1.71 -52.72 21.83
C SER A 596 3.09 -53.29 22.21
N ALA A 597 3.84 -52.60 23.08
CA ALA A 597 4.37 -53.10 24.36
C ALA A 597 5.43 -52.16 24.97
N ILE A 598 5.09 -51.59 26.14
CA ILE A 598 5.89 -51.40 27.37
C ILE A 598 7.40 -51.05 27.25
N HIS A 599 7.78 -49.78 27.43
CA HIS A 599 8.55 -49.19 28.56
C HIS A 599 9.22 -47.84 28.19
N GLN A 600 8.96 -46.84 29.05
CA GLN A 600 9.81 -45.72 29.51
C GLN A 600 10.69 -44.94 28.51
N ASP A 601 10.26 -43.71 28.18
CA ASP A 601 10.90 -42.42 28.56
C ASP A 601 10.62 -41.27 27.56
N ALA A 602 10.17 -40.14 28.12
CA ALA A 602 10.10 -38.73 27.66
C ALA A 602 9.59 -38.33 26.24
N PRO A 603 8.84 -37.20 26.11
CA PRO A 603 8.21 -36.79 24.84
C PRO A 603 9.17 -36.02 23.92
N MET A 604 9.47 -36.58 22.75
CA MET A 604 10.15 -35.88 21.65
C MET A 604 9.14 -35.08 20.81
N ALA A 605 8.94 -33.82 21.18
CA ALA A 605 8.46 -32.77 20.29
C ALA A 605 9.67 -32.10 19.64
N GLU A 606 10.21 -32.65 18.55
CA GLU A 606 11.20 -31.94 17.72
C GLU A 606 11.37 -32.62 16.36
N LYS A 607 11.52 -31.80 15.32
CA LYS A 607 11.75 -32.10 13.89
C LYS A 607 10.52 -32.18 12.96
N TYR A 608 9.80 -31.06 12.85
CA TYR A 608 9.28 -30.55 11.56
C TYR A 608 9.23 -29.01 11.62
N PRO A 609 9.58 -28.26 10.56
CA PRO A 609 9.25 -26.84 10.48
C PRO A 609 7.73 -26.71 10.36
N GLN A 610 7.07 -26.23 11.41
CA GLN A 610 5.63 -25.97 11.39
C GLN A 610 5.32 -24.75 10.54
N ASN A 611 4.31 -24.87 9.68
CA ASN A 611 3.70 -23.78 8.93
C ASN A 611 3.14 -22.72 9.92
N PRO A 612 3.62 -21.47 9.91
CA PRO A 612 3.27 -20.48 10.95
C PRO A 612 1.84 -19.93 10.85
N LEU A 613 1.06 -20.26 9.81
CA LEU A 613 -0.32 -19.77 9.64
C LEU A 613 -1.42 -20.70 10.18
N LEU A 614 -1.07 -21.90 10.67
CA LEU A 614 -2.04 -22.85 11.23
C LEU A 614 -1.73 -23.09 12.72
N GLY A 615 -2.13 -22.12 13.54
CA GLY A 615 -2.24 -22.33 14.98
C GLY A 615 -3.21 -23.46 15.30
N LYS A 616 -2.83 -24.35 16.22
CA LYS A 616 -3.59 -25.52 16.67
C LYS A 616 -5.02 -25.14 17.08
N ILE A 617 -6.01 -25.43 16.23
CA ILE A 617 -7.40 -25.53 16.66
C ILE A 617 -7.56 -26.91 17.29
N ALA A 618 -7.53 -26.96 18.62
CA ALA A 618 -8.00 -28.12 19.35
C ALA A 618 -9.50 -28.28 19.04
N ALA A 619 -9.88 -29.42 18.47
CA ALA A 619 -11.27 -29.78 18.28
C ALA A 619 -12.00 -29.74 19.64
N SER A 620 -12.87 -28.76 19.83
CA SER A 620 -13.83 -28.79 20.94
C SER A 620 -14.80 -29.94 20.68
N LYS A 621 -14.87 -30.86 21.65
CA LYS A 621 -15.88 -31.91 21.67
C LYS A 621 -17.25 -31.25 21.75
N THR A 622 -18.11 -31.60 20.82
CA THR A 622 -19.52 -31.23 20.77
C THR A 622 -20.26 -31.94 21.91
N VAL A 623 -21.03 -31.17 22.68
CA VAL A 623 -22.29 -31.59 23.31
C VAL A 623 -23.37 -30.69 22.75
#